data_AF-A0A2A1ZL55-F1
#
_entry.id   AF-A0A2A1ZL55-F1
#
_cell.length_a   1.000
_cell.length_b   1.000
_cell.length_c   1.000
_cell.angle_alpha   90.00
_cell.angle_beta   90.00
_cell.angle_gamma   90.00
#
_symmetry.space_group_name_H-M   'P 1'
#
loop_
_entity.id
_entity.type
_entity.pdbx_description
1 polymer ?
#
loop_
_entity_poly.entity_id
_entity_poly.type
_entity_poly.pdbx_seq_one_letter_code
_entity_poly.pdbx_strand_id
1 'polypeptide(L)'
;MAIGIFLGLTAIELVIIAAVVILVTVVVFEIANDFYYTEKVLNYCETSIANTYSSIRENIYYAKKSKKARSTDKPSYVNRGMIDKSITAQQNARNVMNNKWGSGNWNKGPGSDYNKIVKWITRGELLRVTINFFKDENNTRNIFDYQIYRRNSE
;
A
#
# COMPACT_ATOMS: atom_id res chain seq x y z
N MET A 1 36.51 -25.63 44.42
CA MET A 1 35.78 -26.54 43.51
C MET A 1 36.24 -26.24 42.09
N ALA A 2 36.73 -27.28 41.43
CA ALA A 2 37.40 -27.39 40.13
C ALA A 2 37.34 -26.22 39.14
N ILE A 3 38.50 -25.61 38.86
CA ILE A 3 38.86 -25.18 37.49
C ILE A 3 39.88 -26.22 37.01
N GLY A 4 39.37 -27.40 36.67
CA GLY A 4 40.14 -28.43 36.00
C GLY A 4 39.88 -28.32 34.51
N ILE A 5 40.91 -27.96 33.75
CA ILE A 5 41.34 -28.48 32.43
C ILE A 5 42.54 -27.59 32.03
N PHE A 6 43.75 -28.07 32.28
CA PHE A 6 44.95 -27.63 31.55
C PHE A 6 45.85 -28.85 31.43
N LEU A 7 45.58 -29.68 30.44
CA LEU A 7 46.47 -30.75 30.02
C LEU A 7 46.72 -30.58 28.52
N GLY A 8 47.93 -30.14 28.17
CA GLY A 8 48.60 -30.55 26.94
C GLY A 8 48.18 -29.92 25.62
N LEU A 9 47.71 -28.66 25.58
CA LEU A 9 47.53 -27.97 24.29
C LEU A 9 48.89 -27.47 23.76
N THR A 10 49.22 -27.90 22.56
CA THR A 10 50.34 -27.40 21.79
C THR A 10 50.06 -25.98 21.30
N ALA A 11 51.11 -25.21 21.02
CA ALA A 11 50.97 -23.84 20.51
C ALA A 11 50.11 -23.77 19.24
N ILE A 12 50.14 -24.80 18.39
CA ILE A 12 49.34 -24.85 17.16
C ILE A 12 47.84 -25.02 17.44
N GLU A 13 47.46 -25.80 18.45
CA GLU A 13 46.06 -25.97 18.84
C GLU A 13 45.49 -24.67 19.44
N LEU A 14 46.29 -23.91 20.19
CA LEU A 14 45.90 -22.59 20.69
C LEU A 14 45.66 -21.60 19.54
N VAL A 15 46.50 -21.62 18.51
CA VAL A 15 46.33 -20.78 17.31
C VAL A 15 45.05 -21.16 16.55
N ILE A 16 44.77 -22.45 16.42
CA ILE A 16 43.54 -22.93 15.77
C ILE A 16 42.30 -22.48 16.56
N ILE A 17 42.31 -22.65 17.89
CA ILE A 17 41.20 -22.22 18.75
C ILE A 17 40.98 -20.70 18.62
N ALA A 18 42.04 -19.89 18.66
CA ALA A 18 41.94 -18.45 18.51
C ALA A 18 41.36 -18.06 17.13
N ALA A 19 41.81 -18.70 16.05
CA ALA A 19 41.30 -18.46 14.71
C ALA A 19 39.81 -18.82 14.58
N VAL A 20 39.38 -19.93 15.17
CA VAL A 20 37.96 -20.35 15.18
C VAL A 20 37.13 -19.36 15.99
N VAL A 21 37.60 -18.91 17.15
CA VAL A 21 36.89 -17.91 17.97
C VAL A 21 36.72 -16.61 17.18
N ILE A 22 37.77 -16.13 16.52
CA ILE A 22 37.70 -14.92 15.69
C ILE A 22 36.66 -15.11 14.58
N LEU A 23 36.73 -16.22 13.85
CA LEU A 23 35.80 -16.50 12.76
C LEU A 23 34.34 -16.54 13.23
N VAL A 24 34.07 -17.22 14.35
CA VAL A 24 32.73 -17.27 14.95
C VAL A 24 32.27 -15.87 15.36
N THR A 25 33.13 -15.06 15.98
CA THR A 25 32.75 -13.70 16.39
C THR A 25 32.42 -12.79 15.21
N VAL A 26 33.17 -12.88 14.10
CA VAL A 26 32.90 -12.11 12.88
C VAL A 26 31.54 -12.51 12.29
N VAL A 27 31.28 -13.81 12.14
CA VAL A 27 30.01 -14.31 11.59
C VAL A 27 28.82 -13.88 12.45
N VAL A 28 28.94 -13.97 13.77
CA VAL A 28 27.88 -13.52 14.68
C VAL A 28 27.63 -12.02 14.55
N PHE A 29 28.68 -11.21 14.38
CA PHE A 29 28.56 -9.77 14.21
C PHE A 29 27.83 -9.41 12.90
N GLU A 30 28.15 -10.08 11.79
CA GLU A 30 27.48 -9.89 10.50
C GLU A 30 25.98 -10.23 10.59
N ILE A 31 25.64 -11.39 11.17
CA ILE A 31 24.24 -11.80 11.36
C ILE A 31 23.47 -10.80 12.22
N ALA A 32 24.07 -10.33 13.33
CA ALA A 32 23.44 -9.35 14.21
C ALA A 32 23.19 -8.02 13.50
N ASN A 33 24.14 -7.59 12.66
CA ASN A 33 24.04 -6.38 11.87
C ASN A 33 22.92 -6.47 10.82
N ASP A 34 22.86 -7.58 10.09
CA ASP A 34 21.79 -7.83 9.11
C ASP A 34 20.41 -7.89 9.75
N PHE A 35 20.29 -8.55 10.91
CA PHE A 35 19.04 -8.59 11.67
C PHE A 35 18.59 -7.19 12.11
N TYR A 36 19.51 -6.39 12.65
CA TYR A 36 19.24 -5.01 13.07
C TYR A 36 18.72 -4.15 11.92
N TYR A 37 19.35 -4.21 10.75
CA TYR A 37 18.90 -3.45 9.58
C TYR A 37 17.54 -3.94 9.07
N THR A 38 17.31 -5.25 9.08
CA THR A 38 16.03 -5.85 8.65
C THR A 38 14.88 -5.37 9.52
N GLU A 39 15.03 -5.41 10.85
CA GLU A 39 14.01 -4.94 11.80
C GLU A 39 13.67 -3.46 11.59
N LYS A 40 14.69 -2.62 11.37
CA LYS A 40 14.51 -1.19 11.12
C LYS A 40 13.71 -0.91 9.84
N VAL A 41 13.98 -1.66 8.77
CA VAL A 41 13.24 -1.55 7.50
C VAL A 41 11.79 -2.00 7.68
N LEU A 42 11.55 -3.11 8.37
CA LEU A 42 10.20 -3.61 8.64
C LEU A 42 9.36 -2.58 9.41
N ASN A 43 9.90 -2.00 10.48
CA ASN A 43 9.19 -1.00 11.28
C ASN A 43 8.83 0.27 10.46
N TYR A 44 9.76 0.72 9.61
CA TYR A 44 9.48 1.83 8.71
C TYR A 44 8.32 1.52 7.74
N CYS A 45 8.32 0.32 7.16
CA CYS A 45 7.25 -0.15 6.28
C CYS A 45 5.91 -0.22 7.01
N GLU A 46 5.85 -0.82 8.20
CA GLU A 46 4.63 -0.91 9.00
C GLU A 46 4.05 0.47 9.34
N THR A 47 4.91 1.40 9.75
CA THR A 47 4.51 2.78 10.06
C THR A 47 3.95 3.50 8.83
N SER A 48 4.60 3.37 7.67
CA SER A 48 4.16 3.97 6.41
C SER A 48 2.79 3.42 5.95
N ILE A 49 2.61 2.11 6.09
CA ILE A 49 1.35 1.42 5.81
C ILE A 49 0.25 1.92 6.76
N ALA A 50 0.51 1.99 8.07
CA ALA A 50 -0.45 2.45 9.06
C ALA A 50 -0.92 3.90 8.81
N ASN A 51 0.01 4.80 8.49
CA ASN A 51 -0.30 6.19 8.15
C ASN A 51 -1.17 6.31 6.88
N THR A 52 -0.91 5.45 5.89
CA THR A 52 -1.69 5.38 4.66
C THR A 52 -3.12 4.91 4.96
N TYR A 53 -3.28 3.84 5.74
CA TYR A 53 -4.60 3.35 6.16
C TYR A 53 -5.39 4.39 6.94
N SER A 54 -4.75 5.09 7.89
CA SER A 54 -5.38 6.17 8.67
C SER A 54 -5.90 7.29 7.74
N SER A 55 -5.05 7.74 6.81
CA SER A 55 -5.40 8.79 5.83
C SER A 55 -6.57 8.38 4.94
N ILE A 56 -6.60 7.13 4.46
CA ILE A 56 -7.71 6.59 3.67
C ILE A 56 -9.00 6.54 4.50
N ARG A 57 -8.92 6.07 5.76
CA ARG A 57 -10.07 5.98 6.66
C ARG A 57 -10.68 7.35 6.95
N GLU A 58 -9.86 8.36 7.20
CA GLU A 58 -10.31 9.74 7.37
C GLU A 58 -11.00 10.25 6.11
N ASN A 59 -10.38 10.06 4.94
CA ASN A 59 -10.98 10.45 3.66
C ASN A 59 -12.36 9.80 3.45
N ILE A 60 -12.51 8.52 3.80
CA ILE A 60 -13.80 7.81 3.74
C ILE A 60 -14.79 8.41 4.74
N TYR A 61 -14.36 8.69 5.98
CA TYR A 61 -15.20 9.28 7.01
C TYR A 61 -15.73 10.66 6.58
N TYR A 62 -14.86 11.55 6.10
CA TYR A 62 -15.24 12.86 5.58
C TYR A 62 -16.07 12.77 4.29
N ALA A 63 -15.82 11.79 3.42
CA ALA A 63 -16.66 11.53 2.25
C ALA A 63 -18.09 11.10 2.64
N LYS A 64 -18.24 10.22 3.64
CA LYS A 64 -19.53 9.81 4.20
C LYS A 64 -20.24 10.99 4.88
N LYS A 65 -19.54 11.73 5.74
CA LYS A 65 -20.09 12.89 6.47
C LYS A 65 -20.56 14.00 5.54
N SER A 66 -19.82 14.26 4.46
CA SER A 66 -20.16 15.35 3.54
C SER A 66 -21.33 15.03 2.58
N LYS A 67 -21.88 13.80 2.59
CA LYS A 67 -22.83 13.30 1.56
C LYS A 67 -22.32 13.43 0.11
N LYS A 68 -21.06 13.85 -0.10
CA LYS A 68 -20.41 13.97 -1.42
C LYS A 68 -19.90 12.61 -1.92
N ALA A 69 -20.18 11.53 -1.20
CA ALA A 69 -19.73 10.18 -1.47
C ALA A 69 -20.01 9.75 -2.92
N ARG A 70 -21.07 10.25 -3.55
CA ARG A 70 -21.32 10.04 -4.97
C ARG A 70 -21.74 11.38 -5.57
N SER A 71 -20.91 11.97 -6.43
CA SER A 71 -21.43 12.99 -7.34
C SER A 71 -22.44 12.25 -8.21
N THR A 72 -23.74 12.40 -7.94
CA THR A 72 -24.77 12.11 -8.96
C THR A 72 -24.86 13.26 -9.95
N ASP A 73 -24.31 14.42 -9.56
CA ASP A 73 -24.15 15.62 -10.36
C ASP A 73 -23.20 15.37 -11.53
N LYS A 74 -23.81 15.03 -12.66
CA LYS A 74 -23.27 15.00 -14.01
C LYS A 74 -24.31 15.65 -14.92
N PRO A 75 -23.92 16.24 -16.06
CA PRO A 75 -24.90 16.72 -17.03
C PRO A 75 -25.80 15.57 -17.52
N SER A 76 -27.10 15.83 -17.69
CA SER A 76 -28.11 14.81 -18.00
C SER A 76 -27.83 13.99 -19.26
N TYR A 77 -27.11 14.59 -20.20
CA TYR A 77 -26.73 13.98 -21.48
C TYR A 77 -25.47 13.10 -21.43
N VAL A 78 -24.82 12.98 -20.27
CA VAL A 78 -23.61 12.16 -20.11
C VAL A 78 -23.95 10.87 -19.39
N ASN A 79 -23.66 9.72 -20.00
CA ASN A 79 -23.84 8.40 -19.40
C ASN A 79 -22.52 7.61 -19.34
N ARG A 80 -22.53 6.51 -18.56
CA ARG A 80 -21.32 5.70 -18.33
C ARG A 80 -20.74 5.07 -19.60
N GLY A 81 -21.57 4.80 -20.60
CA GLY A 81 -21.14 4.23 -21.87
C GLY A 81 -20.30 5.18 -22.73
N MET A 82 -20.32 6.48 -22.43
CA MET A 82 -19.49 7.48 -23.12
C MET A 82 -18.08 7.61 -22.53
N ILE A 83 -17.79 6.93 -21.41
CA ILE A 83 -16.54 7.06 -20.68
C ILE A 83 -15.63 5.88 -21.04
N ASP A 84 -14.50 6.20 -21.67
CA ASP A 84 -13.41 5.26 -21.92
C ASP A 84 -12.52 5.14 -20.68
N LYS A 85 -12.43 3.94 -20.11
CA LYS A 85 -11.67 3.68 -18.88
C LYS A 85 -10.16 3.62 -19.11
N SER A 86 -9.71 3.56 -20.36
CA SER A 86 -8.29 3.55 -20.70
C SER A 86 -7.65 4.94 -20.69
N ILE A 87 -8.46 6.01 -20.65
CA ILE A 87 -8.01 7.40 -20.67
C ILE A 87 -8.41 8.17 -19.41
N THR A 88 -7.75 9.31 -19.17
CA THR A 88 -7.97 10.11 -17.96
C THR A 88 -9.38 10.72 -17.92
N ALA A 89 -9.84 11.07 -16.71
CA ALA A 89 -11.13 11.73 -16.51
C ALA A 89 -11.24 13.05 -17.29
N GLN A 90 -10.13 13.79 -17.38
CA GLN A 90 -10.02 15.05 -18.12
C GLN A 90 -10.11 14.83 -19.63
N GLN A 91 -9.49 13.76 -20.14
CA GLN A 91 -9.55 13.40 -21.56
C GLN A 91 -10.97 12.97 -21.94
N ASN A 92 -11.59 12.13 -21.11
CA ASN A 92 -13.00 11.74 -21.25
C ASN A 92 -13.92 12.96 -21.27
N ALA A 93 -13.79 13.86 -20.30
CA ALA A 93 -14.59 15.07 -20.23
C ALA A 93 -14.40 15.94 -21.49
N ARG A 94 -13.17 16.09 -21.97
CA ARG A 94 -12.88 16.80 -23.22
C ARG A 94 -13.57 16.15 -24.42
N ASN A 95 -13.50 14.83 -24.56
CA ASN A 95 -14.12 14.11 -25.67
C ASN A 95 -15.64 14.24 -25.65
N VAL A 96 -16.27 14.09 -24.47
CA VAL A 96 -17.72 14.29 -24.30
C VAL A 96 -18.14 15.71 -24.67
N MET A 97 -17.37 16.73 -24.24
CA MET A 97 -17.66 18.13 -24.56
C MET A 97 -17.45 18.43 -26.04
N ASN A 98 -16.37 17.93 -26.65
CA ASN A 98 -16.08 18.07 -28.07
C ASN A 98 -17.15 17.40 -28.94
N ASN A 99 -17.62 16.21 -28.56
CA ASN A 99 -18.66 15.50 -29.29
C ASN A 99 -20.01 16.22 -29.24
N LYS A 100 -20.31 16.92 -28.13
CA LYS A 100 -21.59 17.63 -27.98
C LYS A 100 -21.59 19.02 -28.61
N TRP A 101 -20.53 19.79 -28.40
CA TRP A 101 -20.50 21.21 -28.76
C TRP A 101 -19.52 21.54 -29.89
N GLY A 102 -18.61 20.63 -30.22
CA GLY A 102 -17.47 20.89 -31.10
C GLY A 102 -16.23 21.35 -30.32
N SER A 103 -15.06 21.12 -30.91
CA SER A 103 -13.79 21.53 -30.30
C SER A 103 -13.72 23.05 -30.16
N GLY A 104 -13.44 23.55 -28.95
CA GLY A 104 -13.33 24.99 -28.66
C GLY A 104 -14.66 25.69 -28.35
N ASN A 105 -15.80 25.03 -28.56
CA ASN A 105 -17.14 25.63 -28.37
C ASN A 105 -17.71 25.41 -26.96
N TRP A 106 -16.85 25.18 -25.98
CA TRP A 106 -17.27 24.92 -24.61
C TRP A 106 -16.33 25.57 -23.60
N ASN A 107 -16.91 26.05 -22.51
CA ASN A 107 -16.19 26.79 -21.49
C ASN A 107 -15.61 25.89 -20.42
N LYS A 108 -14.43 26.28 -19.91
CA LYS A 108 -13.83 25.75 -18.70
C LYS A 108 -14.00 26.78 -17.59
N GLY A 109 -14.69 26.40 -16.52
CA GLY A 109 -14.89 27.29 -15.38
C GLY A 109 -15.52 26.59 -14.17
N PRO A 110 -15.52 27.22 -12.99
CA PRO A 110 -16.26 26.72 -11.84
C PRO A 110 -17.72 26.42 -12.21
N GLY A 111 -18.21 25.22 -11.90
CA GLY A 111 -19.57 24.80 -12.23
C GLY A 111 -19.83 24.38 -13.68
N SER A 112 -18.86 24.51 -14.60
CA SER A 112 -19.00 24.06 -15.99
C SER A 112 -19.23 22.55 -16.11
N ASP A 113 -19.90 22.15 -17.20
CA ASP A 113 -20.18 20.75 -17.51
C ASP A 113 -18.90 19.91 -17.61
N TYR A 114 -17.83 20.46 -18.20
CA TYR A 114 -16.51 19.84 -18.19
C TYR A 114 -16.07 19.45 -16.77
N ASN A 115 -16.12 20.39 -15.82
CA ASN A 115 -15.70 20.15 -14.43
C ASN A 115 -16.64 19.20 -13.69
N LYS A 116 -17.94 19.23 -13.99
CA LYS A 116 -18.91 18.27 -13.44
C LYS A 116 -18.61 16.85 -13.92
N ILE A 117 -18.31 16.68 -15.20
CA ILE A 117 -17.95 15.37 -15.79
C ILE A 117 -16.64 14.84 -15.19
N VAL A 118 -15.59 15.66 -15.10
CA VAL A 118 -14.33 15.26 -14.46
C VAL A 118 -14.57 14.79 -13.03
N LYS A 119 -15.27 15.59 -12.22
CA LYS A 119 -15.60 15.21 -10.83
C LYS A 119 -16.44 13.95 -10.76
N TRP A 120 -17.38 13.78 -11.68
CA TRP A 120 -18.25 12.61 -11.74
C TRP A 120 -17.45 11.33 -12.00
N ILE A 121 -16.55 11.35 -13.00
CA ILE A 121 -15.68 10.22 -13.33
C ILE A 121 -14.72 9.94 -12.18
N THR A 122 -13.98 10.96 -11.70
CA THR A 122 -13.00 10.79 -10.64
C THR A 122 -13.62 10.26 -9.35
N ARG A 123 -14.76 10.81 -8.91
CA ARG A 123 -15.45 10.32 -7.69
C ARG A 123 -16.09 8.95 -7.89
N GLY A 124 -16.54 8.64 -9.11
CA GLY A 124 -17.06 7.31 -9.46
C GLY A 124 -15.99 6.22 -9.46
N GLU A 125 -14.81 6.49 -10.03
CA GLU A 125 -13.70 5.55 -10.10
C GLU A 125 -12.97 5.42 -8.75
N LEU A 126 -12.80 6.51 -7.98
CA LEU A 126 -12.23 6.43 -6.62
C LEU A 126 -13.05 5.52 -5.70
N LEU A 127 -14.38 5.59 -5.77
CA LEU A 127 -15.25 4.65 -5.07
C LEU A 127 -15.08 3.22 -5.58
N ARG A 128 -14.91 3.00 -6.88
CA ARG A 128 -14.78 1.66 -7.46
C ARG A 128 -13.47 0.98 -7.03
N VAL A 129 -12.34 1.69 -7.08
CA VAL A 129 -11.05 1.19 -6.58
C VAL A 129 -11.15 0.89 -5.08
N THR A 130 -11.73 1.82 -4.31
CA THR A 130 -11.91 1.67 -2.86
C THR A 130 -12.81 0.49 -2.50
N ILE A 131 -13.95 0.31 -3.18
CA ILE A 131 -14.86 -0.83 -2.95
C ILE A 131 -14.21 -2.16 -3.35
N ASN A 132 -13.48 -2.19 -4.45
CA ASN A 132 -12.76 -3.41 -4.87
C ASN A 132 -11.66 -3.78 -3.87
N PHE A 133 -10.92 -2.78 -3.37
CA PHE A 133 -9.92 -2.99 -2.32
C PHE A 133 -10.54 -3.53 -1.03
N PHE A 134 -11.65 -2.96 -0.54
CA PHE A 134 -12.35 -3.49 0.64
C PHE A 134 -12.99 -4.86 0.42
N LYS A 135 -13.42 -5.16 -0.80
CA LYS A 135 -13.94 -6.48 -1.16
C LYS A 135 -12.83 -7.53 -1.14
N ASP A 136 -11.63 -7.15 -1.56
CA ASP A 136 -10.43 -8.01 -1.53
C ASP A 136 -9.84 -8.12 -0.10
N GLU A 137 -9.96 -7.07 0.72
CA GLU A 137 -9.55 -7.07 2.13
C GLU A 137 -10.43 -8.02 2.97
N ASN A 138 -11.75 -8.04 2.74
CA ASN A 138 -12.62 -9.04 3.40
C ASN A 138 -12.32 -10.47 2.95
N ASN A 139 -11.78 -10.66 1.74
CA ASN A 139 -11.35 -11.96 1.24
C ASN A 139 -10.00 -12.38 1.86
N THR A 140 -9.05 -11.45 1.93
CA THR A 140 -7.73 -11.69 2.53
C THR A 140 -7.77 -11.83 4.05
N ARG A 141 -8.60 -11.07 4.77
CA ARG A 141 -8.82 -11.30 6.22
C ARG A 141 -9.36 -12.70 6.51
N ASN A 142 -10.31 -13.20 5.70
CA ASN A 142 -10.78 -14.59 5.82
C ASN A 142 -9.66 -15.63 5.61
N ILE A 143 -8.69 -15.33 4.73
CA ILE A 143 -7.53 -16.20 4.50
C ILE A 143 -6.53 -16.14 5.67
N PHE A 144 -6.23 -14.94 6.19
CA PHE A 144 -5.33 -14.78 7.33
C PHE A 144 -5.92 -15.37 8.62
N ASP A 145 -7.21 -15.17 8.90
CA ASP A 145 -7.89 -15.75 10.05
C ASP A 145 -7.89 -17.29 9.96
N TYR A 146 -8.09 -17.86 8.76
CA TYR A 146 -8.01 -19.30 8.53
C TYR A 146 -6.59 -19.87 8.72
N GLN A 147 -5.56 -19.14 8.30
CA GLN A 147 -4.17 -19.57 8.50
C GLN A 147 -3.70 -19.44 9.95
N ILE A 148 -4.18 -18.44 10.69
CA ILE A 148 -3.93 -18.31 12.14
C ILE A 148 -4.64 -19.41 12.91
N TYR A 149 -5.88 -19.76 12.55
CA TYR A 149 -6.61 -20.87 13.17
C TYR A 149 -5.92 -22.23 12.93
N ARG A 150 -5.44 -22.49 11.71
CA ARG A 150 -4.71 -23.73 11.38
C ARG A 150 -3.39 -23.87 12.14
N ARG A 151 -2.64 -22.78 12.33
CA ARG A 151 -1.36 -22.79 13.06
C ARG A 151 -1.52 -23.01 14.57
N ASN A 152 -2.67 -22.65 15.13
CA ASN A 152 -2.97 -22.82 16.56
C ASN A 152 -3.71 -24.14 16.87
N SER A 153 -3.97 -24.98 15.86
CA SER A 153 -4.64 -26.28 15.99
C SER A 153 -3.76 -27.48 15.61
N GLU A 154 -2.50 -27.22 15.26
CA GLU A 154 -1.39 -28.19 15.16
C GLU A 154 -0.48 -28.04 16.39
#